data_AF-A0A0M1JZ08-F1
#
_entry.id   AF-A0A0M1JZ08-F1
#
_cell.length_a   1.000
_cell.length_b   1.000
_cell.length_c   1.000
_cell.angle_alpha   90.00
_cell.angle_beta   90.00
_cell.angle_gamma   90.00
#
_symmetry.space_group_name_H-M   'P 1'
#
loop_
_entity.id
_entity.type
_entity.pdbx_description
1 polymer ?
#
loop_
_entity_poly.entity_id
_entity_poly.type
_entity_poly.pdbx_seq_one_letter_code
_entity_poly.pdbx_strand_id
1 'polypeptide(L)'
;MKIELDLGNPNFTLLHRAGLAGLWMSLRQLGRETQVENRPGGLDWQCDRRRVILSWNGNDLEVMNWLLQESFQLKDGVICLRGLDSKTMDIQNQMILHQGILGTFLQHNKTHTKLGNEQKSFQLDEEHPPLVVQYKSLSGYVYQEFAKNLCDREGNLSKEPLKVPGWLNPGAVVRHTAFSGQTSFEEPPEFALVLLFACVGCCYYILRSQLRDKRAQYALVIPEVRDLETYAKYRQQSKLRLQGYQDFYACGLGDAGLRFLTAETTINITETYGVSSCQVVTLGTVSWSAQQKTRTDLYLVKADDEICQVYQACQSYFRDRIVKGKNDISFIARSFAREIITENLVKSQPWYLGLSDYVNSNESFQKLTYEREGLYKMVQKLKPETKRLFVQACHEAIRSIYGQINQKAKDKKEEPNFDRETVKIRTGLSRCRNAESFREFMADFWSRAGRIPTLQAHWEDFIDLMTGQTNWKETRDLALLALASYKKVEKNVEDEKQEDIPEYDPPDILDL
;
A
#
# COMPACT_ATOMS: atom_id res chain seq x y z
N MET A 1 -3.90 35.10 -22.89
CA MET A 1 -3.19 34.56 -21.71
C MET A 1 -2.43 33.30 -22.11
N LYS A 2 -1.28 33.01 -21.48
CA LYS A 2 -0.49 31.79 -21.73
C LYS A 2 0.11 31.28 -20.42
N ILE A 3 -0.07 29.99 -20.12
CA ILE A 3 0.58 29.29 -19.00
C ILE A 3 1.51 28.22 -19.58
N GLU A 4 2.73 28.11 -19.05
CA GLU A 4 3.68 27.04 -19.37
C GLU A 4 4.10 26.30 -18.11
N LEU A 5 3.94 24.98 -18.12
CA LEU A 5 4.22 24.09 -16.98
C LEU A 5 5.20 23.01 -17.45
N ASP A 6 6.29 22.81 -16.71
CA ASP A 6 7.37 21.88 -17.06
C ASP A 6 7.71 20.96 -15.89
N LEU A 7 7.85 19.64 -16.15
CA LEU A 7 8.18 18.64 -15.12
C LEU A 7 9.49 18.91 -14.36
N GLY A 8 10.47 19.54 -15.02
CA GLY A 8 11.75 19.89 -14.41
C GLY A 8 11.78 21.29 -13.82
N ASN A 9 10.62 21.92 -13.60
CA ASN A 9 10.55 23.08 -12.73
C ASN A 9 11.10 22.71 -11.33
N PRO A 10 12.12 23.41 -10.81
CA PRO A 10 12.75 23.06 -9.53
C PRO A 10 11.81 23.20 -8.33
N ASN A 11 10.72 23.97 -8.46
CA ASN A 11 9.72 24.15 -7.41
C ASN A 11 8.69 23.00 -7.37
N PHE A 12 8.69 22.10 -8.37
CA PHE A 12 7.74 20.99 -8.41
C PHE A 12 8.15 19.86 -7.48
N THR A 13 7.33 19.62 -6.46
CA THR A 13 7.36 18.38 -5.68
C THR A 13 6.84 17.19 -6.50
N LEU A 14 6.96 15.97 -5.97
CA LEU A 14 6.38 14.77 -6.61
C LEU A 14 4.87 14.91 -6.82
N LEU A 15 4.16 15.56 -5.90
CA LEU A 15 2.72 15.80 -6.03
C LEU A 15 2.40 16.76 -7.18
N HIS A 16 3.21 17.80 -7.39
CA HIS A 16 3.07 18.69 -8.56
C HIS A 16 3.30 17.92 -9.86
N ARG A 17 4.33 17.06 -9.91
CA ARG A 17 4.60 16.25 -11.12
C ARG A 17 3.46 15.27 -11.41
N ALA A 18 2.90 14.63 -10.38
CA ALA A 18 1.70 13.81 -10.50
C ALA A 18 0.49 14.64 -10.97
N GLY A 19 0.34 15.86 -10.45
CA GLY A 19 -0.69 16.81 -10.88
C GLY A 19 -0.55 17.24 -12.34
N LEU A 20 0.67 17.53 -12.79
CA LEU A 20 0.93 17.92 -14.18
C LEU A 20 0.59 16.76 -15.13
N ALA A 21 0.92 15.52 -14.73
CA ALA A 21 0.51 14.34 -15.46
C ALA A 21 -1.02 14.16 -15.49
N GLY A 22 -1.68 14.44 -14.36
CA GLY A 22 -3.13 14.48 -14.26
C GLY A 22 -3.77 15.47 -15.23
N LEU A 23 -3.24 16.70 -15.27
CA LEU A 23 -3.68 17.76 -16.19
C LEU A 23 -3.45 17.34 -17.64
N TRP A 24 -2.25 16.84 -17.96
CA TRP A 24 -1.91 16.34 -19.29
C TRP A 24 -2.90 15.28 -19.77
N MET A 25 -3.23 14.30 -18.92
CA MET A 25 -4.21 13.24 -19.23
C MET A 25 -5.61 13.79 -19.47
N SER A 26 -6.07 14.72 -18.62
CA SER A 26 -7.38 15.38 -18.77
C SER A 26 -7.46 16.18 -20.07
N LEU A 27 -6.46 16.99 -20.38
CA LEU A 27 -6.40 17.78 -21.62
C LEU A 27 -6.37 16.88 -22.87
N ARG A 28 -5.61 15.78 -22.84
CA ARG A 28 -5.61 14.79 -23.94
C ARG A 28 -6.98 14.18 -24.16
N GLN A 29 -7.71 13.86 -23.10
CA GLN A 29 -9.06 13.31 -23.22
C GLN A 29 -10.05 14.37 -23.72
N LEU A 30 -10.03 15.58 -23.16
CA LEU A 30 -10.86 16.69 -23.65
C LEU A 30 -10.59 17.02 -25.12
N GLY A 31 -9.34 16.89 -25.56
CA GLY A 31 -8.95 17.14 -26.95
C GLY A 31 -9.59 16.15 -27.93
N ARG A 32 -9.96 14.96 -27.47
CA ARG A 32 -10.67 13.95 -28.27
C ARG A 32 -12.18 14.16 -28.27
N GLU A 33 -12.72 14.73 -27.19
CA GLU A 33 -14.16 14.84 -26.97
C GLU A 33 -14.74 16.20 -27.38
N THR A 34 -13.92 17.25 -27.41
CA THR A 34 -14.38 18.62 -27.61
C THR A 34 -13.49 19.34 -28.62
N GLN A 35 -14.10 19.99 -29.62
CA GLN A 35 -13.39 20.84 -30.59
C GLN A 35 -13.05 22.21 -30.00
N VAL A 36 -12.01 22.88 -30.50
CA VAL A 36 -11.48 24.14 -29.94
C VAL A 36 -12.54 25.25 -29.95
N GLU A 37 -13.38 25.29 -30.98
CA GLU A 37 -14.43 26.28 -31.20
C GLU A 37 -15.52 26.23 -30.12
N ASN A 38 -15.67 25.08 -29.46
CA ASN A 38 -16.65 24.86 -28.40
C ASN A 38 -16.08 25.16 -26.99
N ARG A 39 -14.84 25.62 -26.91
CA ARG A 39 -14.16 25.93 -25.64
C ARG A 39 -14.13 27.43 -25.42
N PRO A 40 -14.37 27.92 -24.19
CA PRO A 40 -14.34 29.35 -23.91
C PRO A 40 -12.98 29.96 -24.22
N GLY A 41 -12.99 31.20 -24.71
CA GLY A 41 -11.78 31.94 -25.04
C GLY A 41 -10.92 31.32 -26.15
N GLY A 42 -11.43 30.32 -26.89
CA GLY A 42 -10.63 29.53 -27.81
C GLY A 42 -9.50 28.77 -27.11
N LEU A 43 -9.76 28.27 -25.88
CA LEU A 43 -8.78 27.53 -25.10
C LEU A 43 -8.16 26.38 -25.89
N ASP A 44 -6.86 26.48 -26.09
CA ASP A 44 -6.05 25.48 -26.76
C ASP A 44 -4.83 25.10 -25.91
N TRP A 45 -4.24 23.95 -26.22
CA TRP A 45 -3.11 23.43 -25.48
C TRP A 45 -2.13 22.63 -26.33
N GLN A 46 -0.87 22.73 -25.94
CA GLN A 46 0.20 21.89 -26.45
C GLN A 46 0.72 21.00 -25.32
N CYS A 47 0.72 19.70 -25.58
CA CYS A 47 1.15 18.68 -24.63
C CYS A 47 2.31 17.88 -25.24
N ASP A 48 3.51 18.03 -24.68
CA ASP A 48 4.66 17.19 -24.99
C ASP A 48 4.97 16.23 -23.82
N ARG A 49 6.11 15.54 -23.86
CA ARG A 49 6.52 14.57 -22.84
C ARG A 49 6.89 15.18 -21.49
N ARG A 50 7.14 16.49 -21.45
CA ARG A 50 7.66 17.20 -20.28
C ARG A 50 6.83 18.42 -19.92
N ARG A 51 6.13 19.00 -20.89
CA ARG A 51 5.46 20.29 -20.78
C ARG A 51 4.00 20.25 -21.17
N VAL A 52 3.25 21.12 -20.51
CA VAL A 52 1.90 21.52 -20.88
C VAL A 52 1.90 23.04 -21.06
N ILE A 53 1.45 23.48 -22.22
CA ILE A 53 1.25 24.90 -22.53
C ILE A 53 -0.23 25.10 -22.76
N LEU A 54 -0.85 26.02 -22.02
CA LEU A 54 -2.23 26.45 -22.21
C LEU A 54 -2.25 27.86 -22.80
N SER A 55 -3.14 28.11 -23.76
CA SER A 55 -3.34 29.43 -24.35
C SER A 55 -4.81 29.69 -24.63
N TRP A 56 -5.27 30.89 -24.28
CA TRP A 56 -6.64 31.34 -24.55
C TRP A 56 -6.71 32.87 -24.59
N ASN A 57 -7.85 33.38 -25.02
CA ASN A 57 -8.20 34.80 -25.05
C ASN A 57 -9.40 35.07 -24.13
N GLY A 58 -9.63 36.33 -23.78
CA GLY A 58 -10.80 36.73 -22.99
C GLY A 58 -10.61 36.50 -21.49
N ASN A 59 -11.70 36.10 -20.82
CA ASN A 59 -11.79 36.05 -19.37
C ASN A 59 -11.18 34.76 -18.79
N ASP A 60 -10.18 34.88 -17.92
CA ASP A 60 -9.47 33.73 -17.36
C ASP A 60 -10.36 32.89 -16.44
N LEU A 61 -11.25 33.52 -15.65
CA LEU A 61 -12.17 32.84 -14.76
C LEU A 61 -13.16 31.93 -15.51
N GLU A 62 -13.74 32.39 -16.61
CA GLU A 62 -14.62 31.58 -17.46
C GLU A 62 -13.90 30.32 -17.98
N VAL A 63 -12.67 30.51 -18.46
CA VAL A 63 -11.84 29.43 -19.00
C VAL A 63 -11.44 28.43 -17.92
N MET A 64 -10.99 28.90 -16.76
CA MET A 64 -10.63 28.04 -15.63
C MET A 64 -11.85 27.29 -15.08
N ASN A 65 -12.99 27.96 -14.97
CA ASN A 65 -14.22 27.33 -14.49
C ASN A 65 -14.66 26.21 -15.43
N TRP A 66 -14.66 26.45 -16.74
CA TRP A 66 -14.97 25.42 -17.72
C TRP A 66 -14.00 24.24 -17.64
N LEU A 67 -12.68 24.49 -17.60
CA LEU A 67 -11.67 23.44 -17.54
C LEU A 67 -11.85 22.55 -16.30
N LEU A 68 -12.12 23.15 -15.14
CA LEU A 68 -12.33 22.40 -13.90
C LEU A 68 -13.64 21.61 -13.94
N GLN A 69 -14.75 22.22 -14.38
CA GLN A 69 -16.05 21.51 -14.47
C GLN A 69 -16.01 20.34 -15.45
N GLU A 70 -15.32 20.48 -16.58
CA GLU A 70 -15.17 19.40 -17.57
C GLU A 70 -14.22 18.29 -17.09
N SER A 71 -13.21 18.65 -16.29
CA SER A 71 -12.23 17.69 -15.77
C SER A 71 -12.76 16.89 -14.58
N PHE A 72 -13.55 17.54 -13.72
CA PHE A 72 -13.98 17.07 -12.41
C PHE A 72 -15.50 16.88 -12.40
N GLN A 73 -15.95 15.68 -12.75
CA GLN A 73 -17.38 15.39 -12.89
C GLN A 73 -17.91 14.48 -11.77
N LEU A 74 -19.23 14.40 -11.67
CA LEU A 74 -19.96 13.43 -10.88
C LEU A 74 -20.89 12.63 -11.79
N LYS A 75 -21.01 11.33 -11.54
CA LYS A 75 -22.03 10.46 -12.15
C LYS A 75 -22.66 9.63 -11.05
N ASP A 76 -23.98 9.72 -10.88
CA ASP A 76 -24.71 9.01 -9.83
C ASP A 76 -24.10 9.22 -8.42
N GLY A 77 -23.66 10.44 -8.14
CA GLY A 77 -23.01 10.82 -6.89
C GLY A 77 -21.56 10.34 -6.70
N VAL A 78 -20.95 9.76 -7.73
CA VAL A 78 -19.60 9.21 -7.73
C VAL A 78 -18.63 10.09 -8.51
N ILE A 79 -17.43 10.30 -7.97
CA ILE A 79 -16.37 11.10 -8.62
C ILE A 79 -15.94 10.46 -9.93
N CYS A 80 -16.04 11.23 -11.01
CA CYS A 80 -15.65 10.85 -12.37
C CYS A 80 -14.57 11.80 -12.87
N LEU A 81 -13.33 11.31 -12.95
CA LEU A 81 -12.19 12.09 -13.43
C LEU A 81 -12.02 11.89 -14.94
N ARG A 82 -12.09 12.99 -15.70
CA ARG A 82 -12.01 12.92 -17.17
C ARG A 82 -10.69 12.33 -17.65
N GLY A 83 -9.57 12.71 -17.04
CA GLY A 83 -8.23 12.22 -17.41
C GLY A 83 -8.02 10.71 -17.24
N LEU A 84 -8.92 9.98 -16.58
CA LEU A 84 -8.85 8.52 -16.48
C LEU A 84 -9.85 7.80 -17.38
N ASP A 85 -10.52 8.53 -18.27
CA ASP A 85 -11.62 8.04 -19.10
C ASP A 85 -12.64 7.27 -18.25
N SER A 86 -13.23 7.99 -17.29
CA SER A 86 -14.20 7.42 -16.35
C SER A 86 -15.41 6.82 -17.05
N LYS A 87 -15.76 7.25 -18.27
CA LYS A 87 -16.92 6.76 -19.03
C LYS A 87 -16.83 5.27 -19.34
N THR A 88 -15.63 4.76 -19.60
CA THR A 88 -15.39 3.34 -19.93
C THR A 88 -14.73 2.56 -18.78
N MET A 89 -14.52 3.21 -17.62
CA MET A 89 -13.94 2.60 -16.45
C MET A 89 -14.93 1.68 -15.73
N ASP A 90 -14.44 0.54 -15.24
CA ASP A 90 -15.23 -0.38 -14.42
C ASP A 90 -15.74 0.30 -13.14
N ILE A 91 -16.96 -0.06 -12.73
CA ILE A 91 -17.62 0.58 -11.59
C ILE A 91 -16.88 0.33 -10.26
N GLN A 92 -16.22 -0.83 -10.10
CA GLN A 92 -15.44 -1.11 -8.90
C GLN A 92 -14.24 -0.17 -8.82
N ASN A 93 -13.56 0.09 -9.95
CA ASN A 93 -12.46 1.04 -9.99
C ASN A 93 -12.92 2.49 -9.78
N GLN A 94 -14.08 2.87 -10.32
CA GLN A 94 -14.67 4.18 -10.01
C GLN A 94 -14.94 4.33 -8.50
N MET A 95 -15.41 3.27 -7.83
CA MET A 95 -15.58 3.27 -6.36
C MET A 95 -14.25 3.42 -5.63
N ILE A 96 -13.21 2.72 -6.09
CA ILE A 96 -11.84 2.84 -5.56
C ILE A 96 -11.36 4.29 -5.62
N LEU A 97 -11.49 4.93 -6.78
CA LEU A 97 -11.09 6.33 -6.95
C LEU A 97 -11.90 7.26 -6.05
N HIS A 98 -13.23 7.09 -6.04
CA HIS A 98 -14.12 7.93 -5.26
C HIS A 98 -13.80 7.86 -3.76
N GLN A 99 -13.72 6.65 -3.20
CA GLN A 99 -13.37 6.46 -1.80
C GLN A 99 -11.92 6.83 -1.50
N GLY A 100 -10.99 6.54 -2.41
CA GLY A 100 -9.59 6.90 -2.27
C GLY A 100 -9.40 8.40 -2.17
N ILE A 101 -10.09 9.18 -3.02
CA ILE A 101 -10.05 10.64 -3.01
C ILE A 101 -10.68 11.19 -1.74
N LEU A 102 -11.86 10.71 -1.34
CA LEU A 102 -12.49 11.10 -0.06
C LEU A 102 -11.64 10.69 1.15
N GLY A 103 -10.94 9.56 1.06
CA GLY A 103 -10.06 9.05 2.09
C GLY A 103 -8.69 9.73 2.14
N THR A 104 -8.34 10.58 1.17
CA THR A 104 -7.01 11.22 1.08
C THR A 104 -7.08 12.73 0.87
N PHE A 105 -7.48 13.21 -0.31
CA PHE A 105 -7.57 14.63 -0.63
C PHE A 105 -8.78 15.28 0.06
N LEU A 106 -9.97 14.68 -0.06
CA LEU A 106 -11.26 15.31 0.30
C LEU A 106 -11.82 14.79 1.64
N GLN A 107 -10.96 14.60 2.64
CA GLN A 107 -11.32 13.98 3.93
C GLN A 107 -12.28 14.81 4.78
N HIS A 108 -12.23 16.14 4.66
CA HIS A 108 -13.01 17.02 5.51
C HIS A 108 -14.39 17.26 4.91
N ASN A 109 -15.45 17.21 5.71
CA ASN A 109 -16.84 17.37 5.25
C ASN A 109 -17.17 18.76 4.63
N LYS A 110 -16.21 19.69 4.60
CA LYS A 110 -16.35 20.99 3.91
C LYS A 110 -15.81 20.95 2.48
N THR A 111 -15.12 19.89 2.09
CA THR A 111 -14.54 19.76 0.75
C THR A 111 -15.51 19.12 -0.25
N HIS A 112 -16.67 18.67 0.23
CA HIS A 112 -17.70 18.01 -0.58
C HIS A 112 -19.08 18.17 0.06
N THR A 113 -20.13 18.10 -0.76
CA THR A 113 -21.52 18.11 -0.32
C THR A 113 -22.10 16.71 -0.44
N LYS A 114 -22.48 16.13 0.70
CA LYS A 114 -23.03 14.77 0.80
C LYS A 114 -24.53 14.77 0.46
N LEU A 115 -24.95 13.84 -0.40
CA LEU A 115 -26.36 13.51 -0.65
C LEU A 115 -26.87 12.46 0.34
N GLY A 116 -26.04 11.45 0.63
CA GLY A 116 -26.39 10.35 1.50
C GLY A 116 -25.29 9.28 1.56
N ASN A 117 -25.54 8.23 2.33
CA ASN A 117 -24.73 7.01 2.28
C ASN A 117 -25.45 6.00 1.37
N GLU A 118 -24.72 5.42 0.43
CA GLU A 118 -25.20 4.40 -0.48
C GLU A 118 -24.38 3.11 -0.32
N GLN A 119 -24.90 2.01 -0.87
CA GLN A 119 -24.23 0.72 -0.84
C GLN A 119 -24.21 0.07 -2.23
N LYS A 120 -23.13 -0.63 -2.54
CA LYS A 120 -23.01 -1.50 -3.70
C LYS A 120 -22.50 -2.87 -3.31
N SER A 121 -23.05 -3.90 -3.92
CA SER A 121 -22.64 -5.29 -3.73
C SER A 121 -21.84 -5.75 -4.94
N PHE A 122 -20.67 -6.33 -4.71
CA PHE A 122 -19.80 -6.89 -5.74
C PHE A 122 -19.62 -8.38 -5.52
N GLN A 123 -19.99 -9.18 -6.51
CA GLN A 123 -19.68 -10.60 -6.52
C GLN A 123 -18.23 -10.79 -6.94
N LEU A 124 -17.39 -11.35 -6.07
CA LEU A 124 -15.95 -11.52 -6.32
C LEU A 124 -15.60 -12.91 -6.88
N ASP A 125 -16.30 -13.95 -6.43
CA ASP A 125 -16.22 -15.32 -6.93
C ASP A 125 -17.58 -16.03 -6.80
N GLU A 126 -17.71 -17.27 -7.26
CA GLU A 126 -18.97 -18.03 -7.18
C GLU A 126 -19.20 -18.69 -5.81
N GLU A 127 -18.15 -18.84 -5.00
CA GLU A 127 -18.16 -19.64 -3.76
C GLU A 127 -18.54 -18.80 -2.53
N HIS A 128 -18.29 -17.50 -2.55
CA HIS A 128 -18.48 -16.62 -1.41
C HIS A 128 -19.66 -15.66 -1.61
N PRO A 129 -20.28 -15.19 -0.52
CA PRO A 129 -21.27 -14.11 -0.61
C PRO A 129 -20.68 -12.82 -1.19
N PRO A 130 -21.50 -11.86 -1.62
CA PRO A 130 -21.00 -10.62 -2.19
C PRO A 130 -20.23 -9.78 -1.15
N LEU A 131 -19.26 -9.01 -1.64
CA LEU A 131 -18.64 -7.92 -0.89
C LEU A 131 -19.56 -6.70 -0.93
N VAL A 132 -20.04 -6.23 0.22
CA VAL A 132 -20.85 -5.02 0.32
C VAL A 132 -19.97 -3.82 0.65
N VAL A 133 -20.02 -2.80 -0.21
CA VAL A 133 -19.24 -1.57 -0.11
C VAL A 133 -20.18 -0.41 0.18
N GLN A 134 -19.95 0.29 1.28
CA GLN A 134 -20.67 1.51 1.63
C GLN A 134 -19.86 2.74 1.20
N TYR A 135 -20.50 3.77 0.64
CA TYR A 135 -19.84 5.00 0.20
C TYR A 135 -20.72 6.25 0.37
N LYS A 136 -20.09 7.43 0.33
CA LYS A 136 -20.76 8.73 0.40
C LYS A 136 -21.11 9.25 -0.99
N SER A 137 -22.37 9.21 -1.34
CA SER A 137 -22.87 9.84 -2.58
C SER A 137 -22.80 11.37 -2.47
N LEU A 138 -22.34 12.05 -3.52
CA LEU A 138 -22.06 13.50 -3.52
C LEU A 138 -22.92 14.28 -4.51
N SER A 139 -23.24 15.53 -4.19
CA SER A 139 -23.82 16.48 -5.16
C SER A 139 -22.79 17.45 -5.75
N GLY A 140 -21.64 17.62 -5.10
CA GLY A 140 -20.57 18.49 -5.55
C GLY A 140 -19.34 18.40 -4.66
N TYR A 141 -18.19 18.89 -5.16
CA TYR A 141 -16.95 18.99 -4.40
C TYR A 141 -16.08 20.16 -4.83
N VAL A 142 -15.20 20.60 -3.93
CA VAL A 142 -14.50 21.91 -4.03
C VAL A 142 -13.67 22.11 -5.28
N TYR A 143 -13.25 21.05 -5.98
CA TYR A 143 -12.42 21.21 -7.20
C TYR A 143 -13.23 21.83 -8.34
N GLN A 144 -14.54 21.59 -8.37
CA GLN A 144 -15.43 22.05 -9.44
C GLN A 144 -15.66 23.56 -9.41
N GLU A 145 -15.43 24.20 -8.24
CA GLU A 145 -15.69 25.63 -8.02
C GLU A 145 -14.41 26.43 -7.73
N PHE A 146 -13.24 25.77 -7.76
CA PHE A 146 -11.98 26.37 -7.32
C PHE A 146 -11.44 27.46 -8.28
N ALA A 147 -12.04 27.63 -9.47
CA ALA A 147 -11.63 28.68 -10.40
C ALA A 147 -11.67 30.09 -9.78
N LYS A 148 -12.63 30.33 -8.87
CA LYS A 148 -12.76 31.60 -8.12
C LYS A 148 -11.57 31.87 -7.18
N ASN A 149 -10.82 30.83 -6.80
CA ASN A 149 -9.62 30.96 -5.97
C ASN A 149 -8.36 31.16 -6.81
N LEU A 150 -8.37 30.79 -8.10
CA LEU A 150 -7.26 30.98 -9.02
C LEU A 150 -7.25 32.38 -9.64
N CYS A 151 -8.43 33.01 -9.75
CA CYS A 151 -8.60 34.31 -10.38
C CYS A 151 -8.85 35.43 -9.37
N ASP A 152 -8.51 36.66 -9.76
CA ASP A 152 -8.83 37.87 -9.03
C ASP A 152 -10.30 38.29 -9.21
N ARG A 153 -10.68 39.43 -8.61
CA ARG A 153 -12.05 39.97 -8.67
C ARG A 153 -12.43 40.47 -10.06
N GLU A 154 -11.45 40.78 -10.90
CA GLU A 154 -11.66 41.21 -12.29
C GLU A 154 -11.79 39.99 -13.23
N GLY A 155 -11.58 38.78 -12.72
CA GLY A 155 -11.68 37.53 -13.46
C GLY A 155 -10.42 37.19 -14.25
N ASN A 156 -9.29 37.86 -13.97
CA ASN A 156 -7.97 37.49 -14.50
C ASN A 156 -7.31 36.48 -13.57
N LEU A 157 -6.39 35.68 -14.08
CA LEU A 157 -5.57 34.79 -13.25
C LEU A 157 -4.79 35.65 -12.24
N SER A 158 -4.88 35.29 -10.95
CA SER A 158 -4.22 36.03 -9.90
C SER A 158 -2.70 36.06 -10.14
N LYS A 159 -2.06 37.16 -9.75
CA LYS A 159 -0.59 37.27 -9.72
C LYS A 159 -0.04 37.02 -8.33
N GLU A 160 -0.90 37.12 -7.32
CA GLU A 160 -0.52 36.89 -5.93
C GLU A 160 -0.55 35.37 -5.63
N PRO A 161 0.44 34.87 -4.88
CA PRO A 161 0.41 33.50 -4.38
C PRO A 161 -0.86 33.23 -3.57
N LEU A 162 -1.41 32.04 -3.73
CA LEU A 162 -2.57 31.60 -2.96
C LEU A 162 -2.16 30.61 -1.87
N LYS A 163 -2.88 30.66 -0.76
CA LYS A 163 -2.75 29.68 0.31
C LYS A 163 -3.27 28.34 -0.17
N VAL A 164 -2.40 27.34 -0.14
CA VAL A 164 -2.73 25.98 -0.53
C VAL A 164 -3.35 25.26 0.66
N PRO A 165 -4.64 24.89 0.59
CA PRO A 165 -5.26 24.14 1.68
C PRO A 165 -4.70 22.72 1.75
N GLY A 166 -4.75 22.12 2.93
CA GLY A 166 -4.22 20.76 3.15
C GLY A 166 -4.90 19.68 2.30
N TRP A 167 -6.12 19.90 1.80
CA TRP A 167 -6.77 18.99 0.85
C TRP A 167 -6.18 19.08 -0.57
N LEU A 168 -5.57 20.21 -0.94
CA LEU A 168 -4.94 20.41 -2.26
C LEU A 168 -3.51 19.87 -2.27
N ASN A 169 -2.81 19.96 -1.13
CA ASN A 169 -1.52 19.33 -0.91
C ASN A 169 -1.54 18.51 0.39
N PRO A 170 -2.02 17.24 0.33
CA PRO A 170 -2.15 16.41 1.52
C PRO A 170 -0.83 16.21 2.26
N GLY A 171 -0.80 16.64 3.52
CA GLY A 171 0.41 16.62 4.36
C GLY A 171 1.18 17.94 4.39
N ALA A 172 0.78 18.96 3.63
CA ALA A 172 1.22 20.34 3.86
C ALA A 172 0.56 20.85 5.16
N VAL A 173 1.32 20.90 6.24
CA VAL A 173 0.85 21.36 7.55
C VAL A 173 1.23 22.83 7.73
N VAL A 174 0.24 23.65 8.09
CA VAL A 174 0.46 24.96 8.71
C VAL A 174 1.17 24.71 10.05
N ARG A 175 2.46 25.09 10.15
CA ARG A 175 3.32 24.73 11.29
C ARG A 175 2.77 25.17 12.64
N HIS A 176 1.98 26.26 12.68
CA HIS A 176 1.29 26.73 13.89
C HIS A 176 -0.12 27.26 13.57
N THR A 177 -1.17 26.66 14.15
CA THR A 177 -2.57 27.10 13.98
C THR A 177 -2.82 28.53 14.44
N ALA A 178 -2.08 29.01 15.45
CA ALA A 178 -2.12 30.40 15.92
C ALA A 178 -1.50 31.41 14.93
N PHE A 179 -0.67 30.96 13.99
CA PHE A 179 0.00 31.77 12.96
C PHE A 179 -0.28 31.23 11.55
N SER A 180 -1.51 30.78 11.32
CA SER A 180 -1.96 30.27 10.02
C SER A 180 -1.84 31.31 8.90
N GLY A 181 -1.79 32.59 9.26
CA GLY A 181 -1.51 33.70 8.36
C GLY A 181 -0.08 33.72 7.80
N GLN A 182 0.94 33.29 8.57
CA GLN A 182 2.37 33.47 8.30
C GLN A 182 3.12 32.16 7.97
N THR A 183 2.48 31.01 8.21
CA THR A 183 3.10 29.68 8.03
C THR A 183 2.32 28.80 7.04
N SER A 184 1.36 29.39 6.32
CA SER A 184 0.63 28.72 5.25
C SER A 184 1.57 28.44 4.08
N PHE A 185 1.49 27.21 3.56
CA PHE A 185 2.11 26.89 2.28
C PHE A 185 1.38 27.67 1.18
N GLU A 186 2.13 28.39 0.36
CA GLU A 186 1.60 29.25 -0.70
C GLU A 186 2.20 28.82 -2.04
N GLU A 187 1.38 28.88 -3.09
CA GLU A 187 1.77 28.56 -4.45
C GLU A 187 1.20 29.59 -5.43
N PRO A 188 1.87 29.87 -6.55
CA PRO A 188 1.27 30.59 -7.66
C PRO A 188 0.01 29.89 -8.19
N PRO A 189 -0.98 30.62 -8.75
CA PRO A 189 -2.20 30.05 -9.33
C PRO A 189 -1.98 28.93 -10.34
N GLU A 190 -0.97 29.06 -11.18
CA GLU A 190 -0.61 28.03 -12.15
C GLU A 190 -0.14 26.71 -11.49
N PHE A 191 0.49 26.76 -10.31
CA PHE A 191 0.96 25.56 -9.60
C PHE A 191 -0.15 24.97 -8.74
N ALA A 192 -1.01 25.82 -8.18
CA ALA A 192 -2.24 25.36 -7.52
C ALA A 192 -3.19 24.66 -8.51
N LEU A 193 -3.31 25.18 -9.74
CA LEU A 193 -4.02 24.51 -10.82
C LEU A 193 -3.45 23.11 -11.04
N VAL A 194 -2.12 22.96 -11.12
CA VAL A 194 -1.46 21.65 -11.25
C VAL A 194 -1.82 20.72 -10.10
N LEU A 195 -1.80 21.20 -8.85
CA LEU A 195 -2.12 20.39 -7.68
C LEU A 195 -3.57 19.86 -7.68
N LEU A 196 -4.55 20.58 -8.26
CA LEU A 196 -5.93 20.08 -8.36
C LEU A 196 -6.00 18.77 -9.13
N PHE A 197 -5.15 18.62 -10.15
CA PHE A 197 -5.09 17.42 -10.98
C PHE A 197 -4.26 16.29 -10.37
N ALA A 198 -3.64 16.49 -9.20
CA ALA A 198 -2.86 15.43 -8.54
C ALA A 198 -3.71 14.20 -8.23
N CYS A 199 -5.01 14.37 -7.97
CA CYS A 199 -5.91 13.24 -7.73
C CYS A 199 -6.11 12.34 -8.97
N VAL A 200 -5.88 12.88 -10.17
CA VAL A 200 -5.93 12.12 -11.43
C VAL A 200 -4.62 11.34 -11.60
N GLY A 201 -3.49 11.97 -11.27
CA GLY A 201 -2.16 11.36 -11.38
C GLY A 201 -1.88 10.28 -10.34
N CYS A 202 -2.44 10.37 -9.13
CA CYS A 202 -2.13 9.44 -8.03
C CYS A 202 -2.94 8.13 -8.07
N CYS A 203 -2.53 7.16 -7.25
CA CYS A 203 -3.23 5.91 -6.95
C CYS A 203 -3.57 5.81 -5.46
N TYR A 204 -4.54 4.96 -5.12
CA TYR A 204 -5.13 4.91 -3.78
C TYR A 204 -5.24 3.47 -3.29
N TYR A 205 -5.02 3.26 -1.99
CA TYR A 205 -5.25 1.98 -1.34
C TYR A 205 -5.91 2.16 0.04
N ILE A 206 -6.78 1.23 0.43
CA ILE A 206 -7.22 1.07 1.83
C ILE A 206 -6.18 0.22 2.57
N LEU A 207 -5.64 0.76 3.65
CA LEU A 207 -4.72 0.07 4.53
C LEU A 207 -5.47 -0.82 5.52
N ARG A 208 -5.09 -2.10 5.56
CA ARG A 208 -5.51 -3.07 6.58
C ARG A 208 -4.27 -3.60 7.32
N SER A 209 -3.51 -2.66 7.85
CA SER A 209 -2.31 -2.94 8.63
C SER A 209 -2.67 -3.64 9.93
N GLN A 210 -1.97 -4.73 10.20
CA GLN A 210 -1.98 -5.45 11.47
C GLN A 210 -0.78 -5.08 12.32
N LEU A 211 0.24 -4.44 11.75
CA LEU A 211 1.42 -3.95 12.48
C LEU A 211 1.21 -2.57 13.12
N ARG A 212 0.22 -1.80 12.67
CA ARG A 212 0.02 -0.40 13.08
C ARG A 212 -1.40 -0.14 13.54
N ASP A 213 -1.56 0.89 14.35
CA ASP A 213 -2.84 1.30 14.91
C ASP A 213 -3.82 1.77 13.81
N LYS A 214 -5.13 1.51 13.99
CA LYS A 214 -6.20 1.62 12.97
C LYS A 214 -6.49 3.06 12.46
N ARG A 215 -5.70 4.06 12.87
CA ARG A 215 -5.94 5.49 12.63
C ARG A 215 -5.56 5.95 11.22
N ALA A 216 -4.81 5.13 10.48
CA ALA A 216 -4.32 5.36 9.13
C ALA A 216 -4.97 4.36 8.16
N GLN A 217 -6.09 4.74 7.53
CA GLN A 217 -6.92 3.83 6.74
C GLN A 217 -6.70 3.91 5.23
N TYR A 218 -6.08 4.98 4.73
CA TYR A 218 -5.87 5.18 3.30
C TYR A 218 -4.42 5.56 3.01
N ALA A 219 -3.90 4.98 1.94
CA ALA A 219 -2.62 5.35 1.35
C ALA A 219 -2.83 6.09 0.03
N LEU A 220 -2.15 7.23 -0.09
CA LEU A 220 -1.97 7.97 -1.33
C LEU A 220 -0.61 7.61 -1.92
N VAL A 221 -0.61 7.02 -3.12
CA VAL A 221 0.61 6.71 -3.87
C VAL A 221 0.85 7.81 -4.89
N ILE A 222 1.93 8.55 -4.70
CA ILE A 222 2.38 9.67 -5.52
C ILE A 222 3.52 9.17 -6.43
N PRO A 223 3.31 9.07 -7.75
CA PRO A 223 4.32 8.58 -8.68
C PRO A 223 5.50 9.56 -8.83
N GLU A 224 6.71 9.03 -9.06
CA GLU A 224 7.80 9.82 -9.61
C GLU A 224 7.64 9.95 -11.13
N VAL A 225 6.91 10.98 -11.58
CA VAL A 225 6.71 11.23 -13.02
C VAL A 225 7.95 11.91 -13.62
N ARG A 226 8.55 11.27 -14.63
CA ARG A 226 9.68 11.80 -15.42
C ARG A 226 9.32 12.10 -16.86
N ASP A 227 8.27 11.47 -17.38
CA ASP A 227 7.71 11.68 -18.71
C ASP A 227 6.18 11.56 -18.62
N LEU A 228 5.49 12.62 -19.06
CA LEU A 228 4.03 12.75 -18.98
C LEU A 228 3.31 11.74 -19.87
N GLU A 229 3.87 11.45 -21.05
CA GLU A 229 3.25 10.59 -22.04
C GLU A 229 3.37 9.11 -21.64
N THR A 230 4.56 8.69 -21.19
CA THR A 230 4.78 7.31 -20.75
C THR A 230 4.03 7.03 -19.46
N TYR A 231 4.00 7.99 -18.52
CA TYR A 231 3.21 7.85 -17.30
C TYR A 231 1.71 7.77 -17.58
N ALA A 232 1.20 8.58 -18.51
CA ALA A 232 -0.21 8.51 -18.88
C ALA A 232 -0.59 7.14 -19.44
N LYS A 233 0.25 6.56 -20.31
CA LYS A 233 0.07 5.18 -20.83
C LYS A 233 0.01 4.16 -19.68
N TYR A 234 0.91 4.27 -18.72
CA TYR A 234 0.91 3.43 -17.53
C TYR A 234 -0.38 3.60 -16.71
N ARG A 235 -0.74 4.83 -16.35
CA ARG A 235 -1.90 5.12 -15.48
C ARG A 235 -3.24 4.75 -16.12
N GLN A 236 -3.32 4.79 -17.44
CA GLN A 236 -4.49 4.45 -18.25
C GLN A 236 -4.45 3.01 -18.81
N GLN A 237 -3.47 2.18 -18.42
CA GLN A 237 -3.38 0.81 -18.92
C GLN A 237 -4.54 -0.06 -18.41
N SER A 238 -4.90 -1.08 -19.18
CA SER A 238 -6.04 -1.97 -18.89
C SER A 238 -5.93 -2.61 -17.50
N LYS A 239 -4.73 -3.04 -17.07
CA LYS A 239 -4.57 -3.71 -15.78
C LYS A 239 -4.90 -2.81 -14.57
N LEU A 240 -4.54 -1.52 -14.62
CA LEU A 240 -4.92 -0.57 -13.56
C LEU A 240 -6.37 -0.11 -13.70
N ARG A 241 -6.90 -0.05 -14.94
CA ARG A 241 -8.29 0.38 -15.20
C ARG A 241 -9.33 -0.68 -14.90
N LEU A 242 -8.95 -1.95 -14.96
CA LEU A 242 -9.80 -3.11 -14.68
C LEU A 242 -9.57 -3.72 -13.29
N GLN A 243 -8.89 -2.99 -12.39
CA GLN A 243 -8.74 -3.41 -11.00
C GLN A 243 -10.11 -3.58 -10.35
N GLY A 244 -10.31 -4.76 -9.74
CA GLY A 244 -11.49 -5.04 -8.95
C GLY A 244 -11.39 -4.38 -7.59
N TYR A 245 -12.50 -4.32 -6.86
CA TYR A 245 -12.54 -3.69 -5.54
C TYR A 245 -11.57 -4.35 -4.53
N GLN A 246 -11.27 -5.63 -4.71
CA GLN A 246 -10.27 -6.35 -3.91
C GLN A 246 -8.85 -5.78 -4.04
N ASP A 247 -8.53 -5.20 -5.20
CA ASP A 247 -7.22 -4.62 -5.47
C ASP A 247 -6.99 -3.31 -4.73
N PHE A 248 -8.06 -2.72 -4.18
CA PHE A 248 -7.98 -1.50 -3.39
C PHE A 248 -7.25 -1.68 -2.07
N TYR A 249 -7.21 -2.90 -1.52
CA TYR A 249 -6.65 -3.10 -0.19
C TYR A 249 -5.13 -3.23 -0.24
N ALA A 250 -4.43 -2.81 0.80
CA ALA A 250 -2.99 -3.04 0.98
C ALA A 250 -2.72 -3.46 2.43
N CYS A 251 -1.75 -4.34 2.64
CA CYS A 251 -1.35 -4.74 3.99
C CYS A 251 -0.71 -3.58 4.75
N GLY A 252 0.04 -2.72 4.06
CA GLY A 252 0.76 -1.60 4.67
C GLY A 252 1.22 -0.62 3.59
N LEU A 253 2.03 0.37 3.99
CA LEU A 253 2.56 1.36 3.03
C LEU A 253 3.54 0.74 2.05
N GLY A 254 4.39 -0.18 2.53
CA GLY A 254 5.29 -0.93 1.69
C GLY A 254 4.55 -1.72 0.62
N ASP A 255 3.50 -2.46 1.02
CA ASP A 255 2.63 -3.21 0.11
C ASP A 255 1.97 -2.26 -0.91
N ALA A 256 1.38 -1.15 -0.48
CA ALA A 256 0.74 -0.18 -1.40
C ALA A 256 1.71 0.36 -2.47
N GLY A 257 2.94 0.72 -2.08
CA GLY A 257 3.95 1.21 -3.01
C GLY A 257 4.46 0.14 -3.96
N LEU A 258 4.70 -1.08 -3.47
CA LEU A 258 5.15 -2.19 -4.30
C LEU A 258 4.03 -2.69 -5.24
N ARG A 259 2.77 -2.76 -4.78
CA ARG A 259 1.61 -3.05 -5.64
C ARG A 259 1.54 -2.09 -6.83
N PHE A 260 1.80 -0.81 -6.58
CA PHE A 260 1.88 0.18 -7.64
C PHE A 260 3.09 -0.08 -8.55
N LEU A 261 4.31 -0.21 -8.02
CA LEU A 261 5.51 -0.36 -8.85
C LEU A 261 5.65 -1.73 -9.54
N THR A 262 4.84 -2.72 -9.16
CA THR A 262 4.81 -4.05 -9.80
C THR A 262 3.43 -4.39 -10.35
N ALA A 263 2.63 -3.37 -10.70
CA ALA A 263 1.36 -3.58 -11.37
C ALA A 263 1.55 -4.33 -12.69
N GLU A 264 2.70 -4.20 -13.34
CA GLU A 264 3.19 -5.01 -14.46
C GLU A 264 4.48 -5.73 -14.05
N THR A 265 5.00 -6.62 -14.90
CA THR A 265 6.37 -7.14 -14.69
C THR A 265 7.35 -5.96 -14.65
N THR A 266 8.18 -5.86 -13.62
CA THR A 266 8.97 -4.66 -13.29
C THR A 266 9.91 -4.19 -14.39
N ILE A 267 10.52 -5.14 -15.11
CA ILE A 267 11.35 -4.87 -16.29
C ILE A 267 10.56 -4.01 -17.29
N ASN A 268 9.24 -4.22 -17.38
CA ASN A 268 8.34 -3.46 -18.23
C ASN A 268 7.86 -2.12 -17.62
N ILE A 269 8.05 -1.84 -16.32
CA ILE A 269 7.58 -0.54 -15.74
C ILE A 269 8.66 0.53 -15.82
N THR A 270 9.85 0.24 -15.32
CA THR A 270 10.93 1.25 -15.31
C THR A 270 11.40 1.54 -16.73
N GLU A 271 11.59 0.51 -17.56
CA GLU A 271 12.08 0.67 -18.94
C GLU A 271 10.99 1.21 -19.88
N THR A 272 9.75 0.73 -19.80
CA THR A 272 8.68 1.14 -20.74
C THR A 272 7.95 2.41 -20.30
N TYR A 273 7.76 2.60 -18.99
CA TYR A 273 6.95 3.70 -18.47
C TYR A 273 7.73 4.77 -17.71
N GLY A 274 8.99 4.52 -17.36
CA GLY A 274 9.86 5.49 -16.68
C GLY A 274 9.50 5.73 -15.21
N VAL A 275 8.75 4.80 -14.57
CA VAL A 275 8.31 4.91 -13.17
C VAL A 275 9.18 4.05 -12.28
N SER A 276 10.30 4.61 -11.81
CA SER A 276 11.27 3.88 -10.97
C SER A 276 10.99 3.93 -9.46
N SER A 277 10.15 4.88 -9.03
CA SER A 277 9.85 5.08 -7.62
C SER A 277 8.50 5.73 -7.39
N CYS A 278 8.01 5.62 -6.18
CA CYS A 278 6.83 6.35 -5.73
C CYS A 278 6.96 6.76 -4.27
N GLN A 279 6.20 7.77 -3.88
CA GLN A 279 6.07 8.21 -2.52
C GLN A 279 4.69 7.78 -2.00
N VAL A 280 4.65 7.00 -0.93
CA VAL A 280 3.41 6.52 -0.31
C VAL A 280 3.17 7.28 0.97
N VAL A 281 2.03 7.96 1.06
CA VAL A 281 1.66 8.77 2.21
C VAL A 281 0.41 8.20 2.84
N THR A 282 0.36 8.14 4.16
CA THR A 282 -0.88 7.93 4.89
C THR A 282 -1.27 9.16 5.69
N LEU A 283 -2.58 9.39 5.74
CA LEU A 283 -3.21 10.51 6.42
C LEU A 283 -4.11 9.92 7.49
N GLY A 284 -3.79 10.18 8.76
CA GLY A 284 -4.50 9.63 9.90
C GLY A 284 -4.75 10.68 10.98
N THR A 285 -5.68 10.40 11.88
CA THR A 285 -5.91 11.27 13.04
C THR A 285 -4.80 11.05 14.06
N VAL A 286 -4.25 12.14 14.58
CA VAL A 286 -3.30 12.12 15.69
C VAL A 286 -4.04 12.37 17.00
N SER A 287 -3.54 11.83 18.11
CA SER A 287 -4.20 11.83 19.43
C SER A 287 -4.58 13.23 19.95
N TRP A 288 -3.90 14.29 19.49
CA TRP A 288 -4.15 15.67 19.89
C TRP A 288 -5.03 16.47 18.90
N SER A 289 -5.42 15.90 17.76
CA SER A 289 -6.35 16.52 16.80
C SER A 289 -7.16 15.46 16.06
N ALA A 290 -8.33 15.13 16.62
CA ALA A 290 -9.27 14.20 16.00
C ALA A 290 -9.90 14.75 14.71
N GLN A 291 -9.95 16.08 14.56
CA GLN A 291 -10.58 16.75 13.40
C GLN A 291 -9.61 16.97 12.23
N GLN A 292 -8.31 17.10 12.49
CA GLN A 292 -7.31 17.33 11.44
C GLN A 292 -6.41 16.11 11.30
N LYS A 293 -6.61 15.33 10.23
CA LYS A 293 -5.73 14.23 9.87
C LYS A 293 -4.43 14.81 9.32
N THR A 294 -3.33 14.55 10.02
CA THR A 294 -1.98 14.93 9.60
C THR A 294 -1.33 13.78 8.83
N ARG A 295 -0.27 14.07 8.08
CA ARG A 295 0.60 13.04 7.53
C ARG A 295 1.20 12.24 8.69
N THR A 296 0.77 11.00 8.84
CA THR A 296 1.20 10.13 9.97
C THR A 296 2.42 9.32 9.60
N ASP A 297 2.61 8.98 8.32
CA ASP A 297 3.82 8.33 7.85
C ASP A 297 4.03 8.55 6.34
N LEU A 298 5.27 8.39 5.88
CA LEU A 298 5.67 8.51 4.48
C LEU A 298 6.81 7.59 4.12
N TYR A 299 6.60 6.81 3.08
CA TYR A 299 7.58 5.88 2.53
C TYR A 299 8.00 6.36 1.15
N LEU A 300 9.31 6.38 0.89
CA LEU A 300 9.84 6.48 -0.48
C LEU A 300 10.14 5.06 -0.94
N VAL A 301 9.31 4.54 -1.85
CA VAL A 301 9.42 3.18 -2.33
C VAL A 301 10.15 3.18 -3.66
N LYS A 302 11.22 2.40 -3.73
CA LYS A 302 11.95 2.08 -4.95
C LYS A 302 11.89 0.58 -5.13
N ALA A 303 11.73 0.14 -6.36
CA ALA A 303 11.65 -1.27 -6.68
C ALA A 303 12.69 -1.56 -7.76
N ASP A 304 13.71 -2.34 -7.38
CA ASP A 304 14.66 -2.94 -8.31
C ASP A 304 14.22 -4.38 -8.65
N ASP A 305 14.97 -5.03 -9.54
CA ASP A 305 14.65 -6.39 -9.99
C ASP A 305 14.61 -7.40 -8.84
N GLU A 306 15.49 -7.26 -7.84
CA GLU A 306 15.55 -8.18 -6.70
C GLU A 306 14.32 -8.01 -5.81
N ILE A 307 13.99 -6.78 -5.40
CA ILE A 307 12.79 -6.45 -4.63
C ILE A 307 11.56 -6.96 -5.36
N CYS A 308 11.48 -6.78 -6.68
CA CYS A 308 10.34 -7.19 -7.46
C CYS A 308 10.20 -8.70 -7.58
N GLN A 309 11.30 -9.44 -7.77
CA GLN A 309 11.26 -10.91 -7.77
C GLN A 309 10.77 -11.44 -6.42
N VAL A 310 11.28 -10.89 -5.32
CA VAL A 310 10.84 -11.29 -3.97
C VAL A 310 9.38 -10.91 -3.74
N TYR A 311 8.96 -9.73 -4.17
CA TYR A 311 7.59 -9.26 -3.99
C TYR A 311 6.58 -10.03 -4.86
N GLN A 312 6.92 -10.38 -6.09
CA GLN A 312 6.10 -11.26 -6.94
C GLN A 312 5.92 -12.64 -6.32
N ALA A 313 7.01 -13.21 -5.78
CA ALA A 313 6.92 -14.46 -5.01
C ALA A 313 6.00 -14.29 -3.80
N CYS A 314 6.15 -13.19 -3.05
CA CYS A 314 5.32 -12.84 -1.91
C CYS A 314 3.83 -12.74 -2.29
N GLN A 315 3.47 -11.99 -3.34
CA GLN A 315 2.08 -11.90 -3.81
C GLN A 315 1.51 -13.27 -4.21
N SER A 316 2.32 -14.11 -4.86
CA SER A 316 1.88 -15.44 -5.30
C SER A 316 1.62 -16.41 -4.14
N TYR A 317 2.40 -16.30 -3.06
CA TYR A 317 2.37 -17.19 -1.90
C TYR A 317 1.47 -16.70 -0.77
N PHE A 318 1.21 -15.39 -0.71
CA PHE A 318 0.38 -14.74 0.29
C PHE A 318 -0.75 -13.95 -0.39
N ARG A 319 -1.70 -14.71 -0.96
CA ARG A 319 -2.85 -14.15 -1.67
C ARG A 319 -3.85 -13.54 -0.70
N ASP A 320 -4.60 -12.57 -1.22
CA ASP A 320 -5.78 -12.06 -0.52
C ASP A 320 -6.84 -13.14 -0.40
N ARG A 321 -7.51 -13.19 0.74
CA ARG A 321 -8.55 -14.18 1.02
C ARG A 321 -9.89 -13.49 1.17
N ILE A 322 -10.87 -13.97 0.42
CA ILE A 322 -12.26 -13.60 0.62
C ILE A 322 -12.78 -14.50 1.75
N VAL A 323 -13.36 -13.89 2.77
CA VAL A 323 -13.80 -14.58 3.97
C VAL A 323 -15.26 -14.24 4.21
N LYS A 324 -16.06 -15.27 4.46
CA LYS A 324 -17.47 -15.10 4.83
C LYS A 324 -17.56 -14.46 6.21
N GLY A 325 -18.15 -13.27 6.27
CA GLY A 325 -18.41 -12.53 7.49
C GLY A 325 -19.82 -12.79 8.06
N LYS A 326 -20.18 -11.99 9.07
CA LYS A 326 -21.53 -11.99 9.65
C LYS A 326 -22.55 -11.51 8.60
N ASN A 327 -23.78 -12.01 8.67
CA ASN A 327 -24.91 -11.67 7.78
C ASN A 327 -24.71 -12.01 6.29
N ASP A 328 -23.98 -13.08 5.96
CA ASP A 328 -23.72 -13.47 4.56
C ASP A 328 -23.09 -12.33 3.73
N ILE A 329 -22.18 -11.55 4.33
CA ILE A 329 -21.38 -10.54 3.63
C ILE A 329 -19.92 -10.97 3.68
N SER A 330 -19.23 -10.91 2.55
CA SER A 330 -17.80 -11.22 2.48
C SER A 330 -16.93 -10.02 2.88
N PHE A 331 -15.78 -10.29 3.47
CA PHE A 331 -14.71 -9.31 3.68
C PHE A 331 -13.37 -9.84 3.17
N ILE A 332 -12.42 -8.93 2.91
CA ILE A 332 -11.11 -9.29 2.39
C ILE A 332 -10.11 -9.31 3.54
N ALA A 333 -9.65 -10.51 3.89
CA ALA A 333 -8.58 -10.74 4.84
C ALA A 333 -7.21 -10.55 4.17
N ARG A 334 -6.33 -9.79 4.83
CA ARG A 334 -4.97 -9.49 4.34
C ARG A 334 -3.93 -10.34 5.06
N SER A 335 -2.86 -10.65 4.33
CA SER A 335 -1.73 -11.42 4.84
C SER A 335 -0.90 -10.64 5.85
N PHE A 336 -0.62 -11.27 6.99
CA PHE A 336 0.25 -10.73 8.03
C PHE A 336 1.73 -10.84 7.62
N ALA A 337 2.12 -11.97 7.06
CA ALA A 337 3.46 -12.21 6.53
C ALA A 337 3.83 -11.21 5.43
N ARG A 338 2.91 -10.94 4.49
CA ARG A 338 3.13 -9.98 3.40
C ARG A 338 3.37 -8.57 3.93
N GLU A 339 2.71 -8.17 5.01
CA GLU A 339 2.95 -6.87 5.63
C GLU A 339 4.40 -6.76 6.12
N ILE A 340 4.85 -7.73 6.91
CA ILE A 340 6.23 -7.78 7.45
C ILE A 340 7.25 -7.79 6.31
N ILE A 341 7.03 -8.65 5.31
CA ILE A 341 7.91 -8.78 4.14
C ILE A 341 8.05 -7.45 3.41
N THR A 342 6.93 -6.81 3.07
CA THR A 342 6.94 -5.57 2.27
C THR A 342 7.53 -4.39 3.04
N GLU A 343 7.33 -4.30 4.35
CA GLU A 343 7.95 -3.30 5.22
C GLU A 343 9.48 -3.39 5.24
N ASN A 344 10.04 -4.59 5.12
CA ASN A 344 11.48 -4.82 5.02
C ASN A 344 12.00 -4.53 3.61
N LEU A 345 11.29 -5.00 2.58
CA LEU A 345 11.70 -4.81 1.18
C LEU A 345 11.86 -3.34 0.82
N VAL A 346 10.90 -2.49 1.21
CA VAL A 346 10.98 -1.04 0.93
C VAL A 346 12.08 -0.30 1.69
N LYS A 347 12.63 -0.92 2.74
CA LYS A 347 13.81 -0.43 3.48
C LYS A 347 15.11 -1.03 2.97
N SER A 348 15.07 -1.79 1.88
CA SER A 348 16.21 -2.55 1.34
C SER A 348 16.82 -3.51 2.38
N GLN A 349 15.98 -4.09 3.23
CA GLN A 349 16.36 -5.07 4.24
C GLN A 349 15.96 -6.48 3.80
N PRO A 350 16.63 -7.55 4.28
CA PRO A 350 16.19 -8.91 4.08
C PRO A 350 14.73 -9.08 4.54
N TRP A 351 13.91 -9.73 3.73
CA TRP A 351 12.46 -9.78 3.93
C TRP A 351 12.01 -10.40 5.27
N TYR A 352 12.85 -11.24 5.87
CA TYR A 352 12.59 -11.94 7.14
C TYR A 352 13.12 -11.20 8.38
N LEU A 353 13.78 -10.06 8.22
CA LEU A 353 14.38 -9.33 9.33
C LEU A 353 13.31 -8.76 10.28
N GLY A 354 13.59 -8.68 11.57
CA GLY A 354 12.71 -8.06 12.56
C GLY A 354 11.50 -8.92 12.95
N LEU A 355 11.42 -10.19 12.51
CA LEU A 355 10.35 -11.11 12.89
C LEU A 355 10.15 -11.17 14.40
N SER A 356 11.23 -11.19 15.19
CA SER A 356 11.15 -11.21 16.65
C SER A 356 10.33 -10.08 17.26
N ASP A 357 10.29 -8.93 16.61
CA ASP A 357 9.64 -7.73 17.12
C ASP A 357 8.12 -7.81 16.89
N TYR A 358 7.71 -8.55 15.84
CA TYR A 358 6.32 -8.71 15.44
C TYR A 358 5.64 -9.96 16.03
N VAL A 359 6.38 -11.05 16.26
CA VAL A 359 5.84 -12.30 16.84
C VAL A 359 6.13 -12.50 18.32
N ASN A 360 6.04 -11.41 19.09
CA ASN A 360 6.27 -11.42 20.55
C ASN A 360 5.10 -12.03 21.35
N SER A 361 3.91 -12.15 20.77
CA SER A 361 2.71 -12.77 21.36
C SER A 361 2.37 -14.12 20.70
N ASN A 362 1.57 -14.94 21.38
CA ASN A 362 1.05 -16.18 20.78
C ASN A 362 0.10 -15.88 19.62
N GLU A 363 -0.73 -14.85 19.74
CA GLU A 363 -1.69 -14.45 18.70
C GLU A 363 -0.98 -14.04 17.40
N SER A 364 0.01 -13.15 17.47
CA SER A 364 0.77 -12.72 16.28
C SER A 364 1.55 -13.87 15.65
N PHE A 365 2.07 -14.79 16.48
CA PHE A 365 2.75 -15.98 15.98
C PHE A 365 1.77 -16.94 15.29
N GLN A 366 0.57 -17.15 15.84
CA GLN A 366 -0.48 -17.96 15.23
C GLN A 366 -0.89 -17.40 13.86
N LYS A 367 -1.10 -16.08 13.77
CA LYS A 367 -1.37 -15.39 12.49
C LYS A 367 -0.27 -15.65 11.46
N LEU A 368 1.00 -15.59 11.87
CA LEU A 368 2.12 -15.88 10.99
C LEU A 368 2.17 -17.36 10.57
N THR A 369 1.95 -18.30 11.51
CA THR A 369 1.98 -19.74 11.23
C THR A 369 0.81 -20.23 10.40
N TYR A 370 -0.31 -19.51 10.39
CA TYR A 370 -1.41 -19.79 9.47
C TYR A 370 -0.94 -19.68 8.00
N GLU A 371 0.05 -18.82 7.74
CA GLU A 371 0.64 -18.61 6.40
C GLU A 371 1.92 -19.42 6.18
N ARG A 372 2.14 -20.47 6.99
CA ARG A 372 3.34 -21.33 6.99
C ARG A 372 3.69 -21.87 5.61
N GLU A 373 2.70 -22.25 4.81
CA GLU A 373 2.99 -22.74 3.46
C GLU A 373 3.67 -21.69 2.58
N GLY A 374 3.18 -20.45 2.63
CA GLY A 374 3.79 -19.35 1.90
C GLY A 374 5.19 -19.05 2.41
N LEU A 375 5.38 -19.06 3.74
CA LEU A 375 6.70 -18.87 4.36
C LEU A 375 7.69 -19.97 3.97
N TYR A 376 7.25 -21.23 3.94
CA TYR A 376 8.08 -22.35 3.49
C TYR A 376 8.52 -22.15 2.03
N LYS A 377 7.60 -21.76 1.14
CA LYS A 377 7.91 -21.48 -0.27
C LYS A 377 8.88 -20.30 -0.42
N MET A 378 8.76 -19.26 0.40
CA MET A 378 9.71 -18.14 0.45
C MET A 378 11.10 -18.59 0.92
N VAL A 379 11.17 -19.43 1.95
CA VAL A 379 12.43 -20.00 2.48
C VAL A 379 13.19 -20.76 1.39
N GLN A 380 12.51 -21.50 0.52
CA GLN A 380 13.17 -22.22 -0.58
C GLN A 380 13.88 -21.30 -1.58
N LYS A 381 13.52 -20.01 -1.62
CA LYS A 381 14.14 -18.99 -2.49
C LYS A 381 15.15 -18.10 -1.76
N LEU A 382 15.48 -18.42 -0.50
CA LEU A 382 16.33 -17.59 0.34
C LEU A 382 17.76 -17.55 -0.19
N LYS A 383 18.34 -16.34 -0.27
CA LYS A 383 19.74 -16.11 -0.62
C LYS A 383 20.47 -15.37 0.51
N PRO A 384 21.77 -15.59 0.70
CA PRO A 384 22.57 -16.68 0.13
C PRO A 384 22.17 -18.06 0.69
N GLU A 385 22.62 -19.11 0.01
CA GLU A 385 22.28 -20.51 0.30
C GLU A 385 22.51 -20.92 1.76
N THR A 386 23.55 -20.38 2.40
CA THR A 386 23.86 -20.62 3.82
C THR A 386 22.67 -20.31 4.74
N LYS A 387 21.90 -19.25 4.45
CA LYS A 387 20.71 -18.90 5.24
C LYS A 387 19.58 -19.91 5.06
N ARG A 388 19.41 -20.42 3.84
CA ARG A 388 18.44 -21.49 3.53
C ARG A 388 18.81 -22.78 4.27
N LEU A 389 20.09 -23.16 4.25
CA LEU A 389 20.61 -24.33 4.95
C LEU A 389 20.48 -24.18 6.47
N PHE A 390 20.69 -22.98 7.02
CA PHE A 390 20.48 -22.71 8.43
C PHE A 390 19.00 -22.94 8.84
N VAL A 391 18.06 -22.43 8.04
CA VAL A 391 16.62 -22.68 8.27
C VAL A 391 16.29 -24.17 8.16
N GLN A 392 16.89 -24.89 7.20
CA GLN A 392 16.73 -26.33 7.05
C GLN A 392 17.26 -27.11 8.26
N ALA A 393 18.43 -26.74 8.80
CA ALA A 393 18.97 -27.36 10.03
C ALA A 393 18.04 -27.13 11.23
N CYS A 394 17.42 -25.95 11.34
CA CYS A 394 16.38 -25.67 12.33
C CYS A 394 15.12 -26.52 12.10
N HIS A 395 14.66 -26.71 10.86
CA HIS A 395 13.53 -27.62 10.55
C HIS A 395 13.81 -29.07 10.97
N GLU A 396 15.02 -29.57 10.70
CA GLU A 396 15.47 -30.89 11.14
C GLU A 396 15.46 -31.00 12.68
N ALA A 397 15.93 -29.97 13.37
CA ALA A 397 15.92 -29.92 14.83
C ALA A 397 14.49 -29.95 15.39
N ILE A 398 13.58 -29.11 14.87
CA ILE A 398 12.16 -29.08 15.26
C ILE A 398 11.53 -30.46 15.01
N ARG A 399 11.79 -31.08 13.85
CA ARG A 399 11.29 -32.40 13.51
C ARG A 399 11.72 -33.46 14.52
N SER A 400 12.99 -33.47 14.91
CA SER A 400 13.50 -34.41 15.90
C SER A 400 12.85 -34.19 17.27
N ILE A 401 12.77 -32.93 17.74
CA ILE A 401 12.15 -32.58 19.02
C ILE A 401 10.68 -33.01 19.04
N TYR A 402 9.92 -32.72 17.99
CA TYR A 402 8.51 -33.12 17.90
C TYR A 402 8.36 -34.64 17.78
N GLY A 403 9.28 -35.32 17.08
CA GLY A 403 9.36 -36.78 17.05
C GLY A 403 9.53 -37.39 18.44
N GLN A 404 10.43 -36.83 19.26
CA GLN A 404 10.64 -37.26 20.64
C GLN A 404 9.43 -36.99 21.53
N ILE A 405 8.77 -35.84 21.39
CA ILE A 405 7.52 -35.53 22.11
C ILE A 405 6.43 -36.54 21.76
N ASN A 406 6.26 -36.84 20.46
CA ASN A 406 5.28 -37.80 19.99
C ASN A 406 5.57 -39.21 20.53
N GLN A 407 6.84 -39.63 20.55
CA GLN A 407 7.21 -40.94 21.10
C GLN A 407 6.91 -41.01 22.61
N LYS A 408 7.31 -39.99 23.39
CA LYS A 408 7.03 -39.93 24.83
C LYS A 408 5.54 -39.93 25.14
N ALA A 409 4.74 -39.22 24.34
CA ALA A 409 3.30 -39.18 24.48
C ALA A 409 2.67 -40.55 24.20
N LYS A 410 3.13 -41.26 23.16
CA LYS A 410 2.72 -42.65 22.89
C LYS A 410 3.06 -43.61 24.02
N ASP A 411 4.29 -43.53 24.55
CA ASP A 411 4.74 -44.38 25.64
C ASP A 411 3.90 -44.16 26.91
N LYS A 412 3.43 -42.92 27.14
CA LYS A 412 2.58 -42.53 28.27
C LYS A 412 1.08 -42.61 28.01
N LYS A 413 0.65 -42.93 26.78
CA LYS A 413 -0.76 -42.86 26.32
C LYS A 413 -1.41 -41.49 26.56
N GLU A 414 -0.64 -40.43 26.35
CA GLU A 414 -1.09 -39.03 26.46
C GLU A 414 -1.12 -38.36 25.09
N GLU A 415 -1.79 -37.22 24.97
CA GLU A 415 -1.74 -36.40 23.77
C GLU A 415 -0.42 -35.60 23.70
N PRO A 416 0.26 -35.57 22.54
CA PRO A 416 1.50 -34.83 22.39
C PRO A 416 1.24 -33.31 22.42
N ASN A 417 1.88 -32.61 23.35
CA ASN A 417 1.73 -31.16 23.50
C ASN A 417 2.78 -30.40 22.68
N PHE A 418 2.55 -30.28 21.37
CA PHE A 418 3.43 -29.54 20.45
C PHE A 418 3.37 -28.02 20.67
N ASP A 419 2.21 -27.48 21.06
CA ASP A 419 2.03 -26.05 21.27
C ASP A 419 2.90 -25.54 22.42
N ARG A 420 2.98 -26.29 23.51
CA ARG A 420 3.84 -25.93 24.65
C ARG A 420 5.30 -25.84 24.23
N GLU A 421 5.81 -26.78 23.43
CA GLU A 421 7.19 -26.72 22.97
C GLU A 421 7.39 -25.60 21.94
N THR A 422 6.42 -25.36 21.06
CA THR A 422 6.43 -24.22 20.12
C THR A 422 6.55 -22.89 20.87
N VAL A 423 5.71 -22.67 21.88
CA VAL A 423 5.73 -21.46 22.72
C VAL A 423 7.06 -21.35 23.46
N LYS A 424 7.63 -22.46 23.94
CA LYS A 424 8.93 -22.48 24.62
C LYS A 424 10.07 -22.10 23.67
N ILE A 425 10.12 -22.64 22.46
CA ILE A 425 11.13 -22.29 21.46
C ILE A 425 10.98 -20.81 21.08
N ARG A 426 9.75 -20.37 20.76
CA ARG A 426 9.45 -18.97 20.40
C ARG A 426 9.88 -17.99 21.49
N THR A 427 9.43 -18.23 22.72
CA THR A 427 9.75 -17.34 23.85
C THR A 427 11.23 -17.37 24.20
N GLY A 428 11.90 -18.51 24.05
CA GLY A 428 13.36 -18.61 24.18
C GLY A 428 14.09 -17.71 23.18
N LEU A 429 13.73 -17.81 21.89
CA LEU A 429 14.28 -16.96 20.84
C LEU A 429 13.98 -15.46 21.08
N SER A 430 12.74 -15.10 21.43
CA SER A 430 12.36 -13.71 21.71
C SER A 430 13.07 -13.12 22.94
N ARG A 431 13.49 -13.95 23.90
CA ARG A 431 14.24 -13.52 25.09
C ARG A 431 15.73 -13.32 24.84
N CYS A 432 16.27 -13.77 23.71
CA CYS A 432 17.66 -13.53 23.35
C CYS A 432 17.88 -12.03 23.07
N ARG A 433 18.61 -11.34 23.96
CA ARG A 433 18.89 -9.90 23.90
C ARG A 433 20.31 -9.57 23.42
N ASN A 434 21.19 -10.55 23.38
CA ASN A 434 22.58 -10.42 22.94
C ASN A 434 23.06 -11.72 22.28
N ALA A 435 24.25 -11.69 21.67
CA ALA A 435 24.84 -12.85 20.99
C ALA A 435 25.09 -14.04 21.93
N GLU A 436 25.43 -13.80 23.20
CA GLU A 436 25.71 -14.86 24.17
C GLU A 436 24.45 -15.67 24.48
N SER A 437 23.39 -15.01 24.92
CA SER A 437 22.08 -15.65 25.18
C SER A 437 21.52 -16.38 23.95
N PHE A 438 21.76 -15.85 22.74
CA PHE A 438 21.39 -16.53 21.50
C PHE A 438 22.18 -17.80 21.26
N ARG A 439 23.51 -17.78 21.44
CA ARG A 439 24.36 -18.97 21.29
C ARG A 439 24.03 -20.04 22.31
N GLU A 440 23.80 -19.66 23.57
CA GLU A 440 23.36 -20.57 24.63
C GLU A 440 22.03 -21.25 24.24
N PHE A 441 21.07 -20.48 23.76
CA PHE A 441 19.79 -21.00 23.29
C PHE A 441 19.98 -21.98 22.12
N MET A 442 20.76 -21.61 21.10
CA MET A 442 20.98 -22.47 19.93
C MET A 442 21.70 -23.77 20.28
N ALA A 443 22.69 -23.71 21.18
CA ALA A 443 23.39 -24.90 21.67
C ALA A 443 22.45 -25.85 22.45
N ASP A 444 21.61 -25.33 23.34
CA ASP A 444 20.59 -26.12 24.05
C ASP A 444 19.53 -26.66 23.07
N PHE A 445 19.10 -25.86 22.10
CA PHE A 445 18.11 -26.25 21.10
C PHE A 445 18.59 -27.41 20.22
N TRP A 446 19.82 -27.32 19.68
CA TRP A 446 20.38 -28.38 18.85
C TRP A 446 20.81 -29.61 19.64
N SER A 447 21.31 -29.46 20.88
CA SER A 447 21.67 -30.62 21.70
C SER A 447 20.45 -31.50 22.01
N ARG A 448 19.27 -30.91 22.23
CA ARG A 448 18.01 -31.64 22.44
C ARG A 448 17.52 -32.39 21.20
N ALA A 449 17.80 -31.85 20.01
CA ALA A 449 17.40 -32.46 18.75
C ALA A 449 18.27 -33.68 18.38
N GLY A 450 19.48 -33.82 18.93
CA GLY A 450 20.38 -34.93 18.60
C GLY A 450 21.00 -34.78 17.22
N ARG A 451 20.84 -35.79 16.35
CA ARG A 451 21.52 -35.81 15.03
C ARG A 451 20.80 -34.91 14.03
N ILE A 452 21.47 -33.85 13.59
CA ILE A 452 21.01 -32.91 12.55
C ILE A 452 22.00 -32.96 11.37
N PRO A 453 21.70 -33.71 10.29
CA PRO A 453 22.63 -33.89 9.16
C PRO A 453 23.10 -32.57 8.52
N THR A 454 22.20 -31.60 8.33
CA THR A 454 22.55 -30.31 7.70
C THR A 454 23.51 -29.51 8.59
N LEU A 455 23.32 -29.55 9.91
CA LEU A 455 24.22 -28.93 10.87
C LEU A 455 25.61 -29.56 10.85
N GLN A 456 25.70 -30.89 10.76
CA GLN A 456 26.98 -31.60 10.71
C GLN A 456 27.77 -31.29 9.43
N ALA A 457 27.07 -31.15 8.30
CA ALA A 457 27.70 -30.86 7.01
C ALA A 457 28.15 -29.40 6.85
N HIS A 458 27.46 -28.46 7.50
CA HIS A 458 27.65 -27.02 7.30
C HIS A 458 27.99 -26.27 8.60
N TRP A 459 28.62 -26.96 9.56
CA TRP A 459 28.91 -26.41 10.90
C TRP A 459 29.76 -25.13 10.84
N GLU A 460 30.81 -25.14 10.01
CA GLU A 460 31.71 -23.99 9.84
C GLU A 460 30.96 -22.76 9.34
N ASP A 461 30.09 -22.94 8.32
CA ASP A 461 29.27 -21.86 7.77
C ASP A 461 28.29 -21.27 8.80
N PHE A 462 27.79 -22.10 9.73
CA PHE A 462 26.83 -21.67 10.75
C PHE A 462 27.48 -21.01 11.96
N ILE A 463 28.74 -21.35 12.28
CA ILE A 463 29.50 -20.66 13.33
C ILE A 463 29.54 -19.17 13.03
N ASP A 464 29.83 -18.78 11.80
CA ASP A 464 29.92 -17.36 11.41
C ASP A 464 28.58 -16.63 11.59
N LEU A 465 27.47 -17.30 11.25
CA LEU A 465 26.11 -16.76 11.46
C LEU A 465 25.76 -16.57 12.95
N MET A 466 26.25 -17.44 13.83
CA MET A 466 25.92 -17.41 15.26
C MET A 466 26.89 -16.60 16.12
N THR A 467 28.16 -16.51 15.72
CA THR A 467 29.23 -15.91 16.53
C THR A 467 29.60 -14.50 16.07
N GLY A 468 29.21 -14.10 14.85
CA GLY A 468 29.37 -12.73 14.38
C GLY A 468 28.66 -11.73 15.30
N GLN A 469 29.42 -10.82 15.93
CA GLN A 469 28.90 -9.83 16.89
C GLN A 469 27.77 -8.95 16.31
N THR A 470 27.69 -8.82 14.99
CA THR A 470 26.67 -8.03 14.27
C THR A 470 25.47 -8.84 13.73
N ASN A 471 25.57 -10.17 13.58
CA ASN A 471 24.60 -10.95 12.78
C ASN A 471 23.63 -11.81 13.63
N TRP A 472 23.83 -11.91 14.95
CA TRP A 472 22.99 -12.77 15.80
C TRP A 472 21.49 -12.42 15.77
N LYS A 473 21.13 -11.13 15.58
CA LYS A 473 19.72 -10.71 15.48
C LYS A 473 19.06 -11.28 14.24
N GLU A 474 19.77 -11.21 13.12
CA GLU A 474 19.32 -11.77 11.85
C GLU A 474 19.18 -13.29 11.94
N THR A 475 20.17 -13.96 12.52
CA THR A 475 20.15 -15.43 12.72
C THR A 475 19.04 -15.86 13.68
N ARG A 476 18.72 -15.07 14.70
CA ARG A 476 17.55 -15.27 15.56
C ARG A 476 16.25 -15.16 14.77
N ASP A 477 16.12 -14.17 13.89
CA ASP A 477 14.94 -14.02 13.04
C ASP A 477 14.82 -15.18 12.03
N LEU A 478 15.93 -15.70 11.51
CA LEU A 478 15.96 -16.93 10.72
C LEU A 478 15.50 -18.17 11.51
N ALA A 479 15.89 -18.29 12.79
CA ALA A 479 15.42 -19.38 13.64
C ALA A 479 13.91 -19.26 13.95
N LEU A 480 13.40 -18.04 14.17
CA LEU A 480 11.96 -17.79 14.30
C LEU A 480 11.21 -18.07 13.00
N LEU A 481 11.76 -17.69 11.86
CA LEU A 481 11.24 -18.02 10.54
C LEU A 481 11.19 -19.54 10.34
N ALA A 482 12.23 -20.27 10.76
CA ALA A 482 12.24 -21.72 10.70
C ALA A 482 11.09 -22.32 11.51
N LEU A 483 10.86 -21.83 12.74
CA LEU A 483 9.73 -22.26 13.56
C LEU A 483 8.38 -21.94 12.90
N ALA A 484 8.23 -20.76 12.30
CA ALA A 484 6.99 -20.34 11.65
C ALA A 484 6.71 -21.10 10.34
N SER A 485 7.75 -21.48 9.60
CA SER A 485 7.69 -22.14 8.29
C SER A 485 7.77 -23.67 8.34
N TYR A 486 8.03 -24.27 9.51
CA TYR A 486 8.20 -25.71 9.64
C TYR A 486 6.91 -26.47 9.30
N LYS A 487 6.93 -27.25 8.21
CA LYS A 487 5.86 -28.16 7.83
C LYS A 487 6.08 -29.55 8.46
N LYS A 488 5.04 -30.10 9.08
CA LYS A 488 5.00 -31.54 9.36
C LYS A 488 4.90 -32.25 8.00
N VAL A 489 5.76 -33.22 7.73
CA VAL A 489 5.60 -34.05 6.53
C VAL A 489 4.35 -34.90 6.76
N GLU A 490 3.24 -34.53 6.15
CA GLU A 490 2.02 -35.32 6.16
C GLU A 490 2.16 -36.49 5.20
N LYS A 491 1.90 -37.69 5.72
CA LYS A 491 1.46 -38.79 4.86
C LYS A 491 0.00 -38.50 4.51
N ASN A 492 -0.29 -38.35 3.23
CA ASN A 492 -1.62 -38.24 2.59
C ASN A 492 -2.81 -38.29 3.57
N VAL A 493 -3.43 -37.14 3.82
CA VAL A 493 -4.81 -37.06 4.30
C VAL A 493 -5.49 -35.97 3.47
N GLU A 494 -6.32 -36.42 2.53
CA GLU A 494 -7.43 -35.64 2.00
C GLU A 494 -8.33 -35.25 3.20
N ASP A 495 -8.84 -34.02 3.20
CA ASP A 495 -9.70 -33.38 4.23
C ASP A 495 -8.99 -32.67 5.40
N GLU A 496 -8.36 -31.51 5.12
CA GLU A 496 -8.28 -30.44 6.12
C GLU A 496 -9.57 -29.61 6.05
N LYS A 497 -10.44 -29.82 7.04
CA LYS A 497 -11.60 -28.97 7.30
C LYS A 497 -11.14 -27.54 7.58
N GLN A 498 -11.90 -26.57 7.05
CA GLN A 498 -11.83 -25.16 7.44
C GLN A 498 -11.94 -25.05 8.96
N GLU A 499 -10.82 -24.84 9.64
CA GLU A 499 -10.81 -24.47 11.06
C GLU A 499 -11.28 -23.01 11.19
N ASP A 500 -12.22 -22.82 12.10
CA ASP A 500 -12.88 -21.55 12.39
C ASP A 500 -11.86 -20.44 12.67
N ILE A 501 -12.07 -19.33 11.97
CA ILE A 501 -11.37 -18.06 12.15
C ILE A 501 -11.51 -17.65 13.62
N PRO A 502 -10.42 -17.32 14.35
CA PRO A 502 -10.59 -16.58 15.60
C PRO A 502 -11.32 -15.28 15.28
N GLU A 503 -12.51 -15.13 15.87
CA GLU A 503 -13.51 -14.09 15.57
C GLU A 503 -12.83 -12.75 15.30
N TYR A 504 -12.65 -12.42 14.01
CA TYR A 504 -12.18 -11.11 13.61
C TYR A 504 -13.39 -10.20 13.74
N ASP A 505 -13.42 -9.42 14.83
CA ASP A 505 -14.42 -8.38 14.95
C ASP A 505 -14.29 -7.49 13.70
N PRO A 506 -15.36 -7.39 12.87
CA PRO A 506 -15.36 -6.42 11.80
C PRO A 506 -14.98 -5.08 12.45
N PRO A 507 -14.06 -4.29 11.86
CA PRO A 507 -13.86 -2.95 12.35
C PRO A 507 -15.25 -2.32 12.41
N ASP A 508 -15.59 -1.71 13.55
CA ASP A 508 -16.81 -0.91 13.68
C ASP A 508 -16.99 -0.19 12.36
N ILE A 509 -18.15 -0.41 11.74
CA ILE A 509 -18.63 0.43 10.65
C ILE A 509 -18.88 1.79 11.32
N LEU A 510 -17.80 2.47 11.67
CA LEU A 510 -17.81 3.83 12.13
C LEU A 510 -18.25 4.62 10.93
N ASP A 511 -19.36 5.32 11.09
CA ASP A 511 -19.88 6.33 10.19
C ASP A 511 -18.71 7.10 9.56
N LEU A 512 -18.33 6.69 8.34
CA LEU A 512 -17.42 7.46 7.51
C LEU A 512 -18.15 8.70 7.05
#